data_AF-R7LX82-F1
#
_entry.id   AF-R7LX82-F1
#
_cell.length_a   1.000
_cell.length_b   1.000
_cell.length_c   1.000
_cell.angle_alpha   90.00
_cell.angle_beta   90.00
_cell.angle_gamma   90.00
#
_symmetry.space_group_name_H-M   'P 1'
#
loop_
_entity.id
_entity.type
_entity.pdbx_description
1 polymer ?
#
loop_
_entity_poly.entity_id
_entity_poly.type
_entity_poly.pdbx_seq_one_letter_code
_entity_poly.pdbx_strand_id
1 'polypeptide(L)'
;MVSMMMICLGQPDSRQEDIIHLLSVLLSTEMNPDVKKQILEREYNIPMTVEMKKEAETMCGIGHAIARKNLEKGMKQGLVKGLEKGRLEGKQEGRLEGRQEGRQEERESNIVAMLKEKIPMETISRITHYSLDQIQKLGKLHGLL
;
A
#
# COMPACT_ATOMS: atom_id res chain seq x y z
N MET A 1 13.96 -27.92 24.82
CA MET A 1 13.47 -28.20 23.45
C MET A 1 11.97 -27.98 23.45
N VAL A 2 11.45 -27.05 22.65
CA VAL A 2 10.00 -26.86 22.49
C VAL A 2 9.61 -27.54 21.17
N SER A 3 8.77 -28.56 21.24
CA SER A 3 8.15 -29.16 20.04
C SER A 3 6.91 -28.35 19.70
N MET A 4 6.80 -27.85 18.46
CA MET A 4 5.64 -27.12 17.96
C MET A 4 4.87 -28.02 16.98
N MET A 5 3.60 -28.30 17.29
CA MET A 5 2.69 -29.04 16.42
C MET A 5 1.62 -28.09 15.87
N MET A 6 1.48 -28.03 14.56
CA MET A 6 0.44 -27.26 13.86
C MET A 6 -0.67 -28.22 13.45
N ILE A 7 -1.91 -27.93 13.86
CA ILE A 7 -3.10 -28.72 13.51
C ILE A 7 -4.00 -27.85 12.62
N CYS A 8 -4.22 -28.29 11.37
CA CYS A 8 -5.07 -27.59 10.41
C CYS A 8 -6.52 -28.10 10.55
N LEU A 9 -7.45 -27.22 10.95
CA LEU A 9 -8.82 -27.62 11.32
C LEU A 9 -9.81 -27.78 10.14
N GLY A 10 -9.38 -27.48 8.91
CA GLY A 10 -10.25 -27.60 7.73
C GLY A 10 -11.45 -26.64 7.72
N GLN A 11 -12.40 -26.86 6.81
CA GLN A 11 -13.66 -26.12 6.78
C GLN A 11 -14.73 -26.82 7.65
N PRO A 12 -15.50 -26.06 8.44
CA PRO A 12 -16.48 -26.62 9.38
C PRO A 12 -17.64 -27.36 8.71
N ASP A 13 -17.82 -27.24 7.38
CA ASP A 13 -18.87 -27.93 6.62
C ASP A 13 -18.53 -29.39 6.25
N SER A 14 -17.35 -29.90 6.64
CA SER A 14 -16.95 -31.27 6.36
C SER A 14 -17.60 -32.26 7.35
N ARG A 15 -18.50 -33.12 6.86
CA ARG A 15 -19.24 -34.12 7.65
C ARG A 15 -18.36 -35.32 8.03
N GLN A 16 -17.50 -35.17 9.04
CA GLN A 16 -16.82 -36.29 9.69
C GLN A 16 -16.93 -36.15 11.21
N GLU A 17 -17.35 -37.23 11.89
CA GLU A 17 -17.40 -37.31 13.36
C GLU A 17 -15.99 -37.52 13.93
N ASP A 18 -15.13 -36.52 13.80
CA ASP A 18 -13.79 -36.57 14.37
C ASP A 18 -13.50 -35.39 15.31
N ILE A 19 -12.37 -35.50 16.03
CA ILE A 19 -11.89 -34.46 16.95
C ILE A 19 -11.54 -33.16 16.21
N ILE A 20 -11.22 -33.23 14.92
CA ILE A 20 -10.88 -32.06 14.12
C ILE A 20 -12.14 -31.22 13.87
N HIS A 21 -13.27 -31.85 13.54
CA HIS A 21 -14.55 -31.16 13.41
C HIS A 21 -14.98 -30.53 14.73
N LEU A 22 -14.86 -31.25 15.87
CA LEU A 22 -15.16 -30.67 17.19
C LEU A 22 -14.31 -29.42 17.48
N LEU A 23 -12.99 -29.52 17.25
CA LEU A 23 -12.09 -28.38 17.43
C LEU A 23 -12.43 -27.23 16.49
N SER A 24 -12.82 -27.52 15.24
CA SER A 24 -13.27 -26.52 14.27
C SER A 24 -14.52 -25.77 14.77
N VAL A 25 -15.47 -26.50 15.36
CA VAL A 25 -16.71 -25.95 15.93
C VAL A 25 -16.42 -25.10 17.15
N LEU A 26 -15.63 -25.62 18.10
CA LEU A 26 -15.28 -24.90 19.34
C LEU A 26 -14.54 -23.60 19.04
N LEU A 27 -13.54 -23.65 18.16
CA LEU A 27 -12.63 -22.53 17.89
C LEU A 27 -13.12 -21.56 16.81
N SER A 28 -14.22 -21.88 16.11
CA SER A 28 -14.78 -20.96 15.10
C SER A 28 -15.31 -19.67 15.73
N THR A 29 -14.83 -18.53 15.23
CA THR A 29 -15.28 -17.18 15.66
C THR A 29 -16.45 -16.64 14.85
N GLU A 30 -16.79 -17.28 13.73
CA GLU A 30 -17.81 -16.81 12.78
C GLU A 30 -19.08 -17.67 12.79
N MET A 31 -19.03 -18.85 13.41
CA MET A 31 -20.16 -19.77 13.49
C MET A 31 -21.29 -19.19 14.33
N ASN A 32 -22.53 -19.32 13.84
CA ASN A 32 -23.72 -18.91 14.58
C ASN A 32 -23.77 -19.65 15.95
N PRO A 33 -23.96 -18.93 17.08
CA PRO A 33 -23.99 -19.54 18.42
C PRO A 33 -25.02 -20.64 18.59
N ASP A 34 -26.19 -20.53 17.95
CA ASP A 34 -27.26 -21.52 18.08
C ASP A 34 -26.96 -22.78 17.25
N VAL A 35 -26.28 -22.63 16.11
CA VAL A 35 -25.77 -23.77 15.31
C VAL A 35 -24.65 -24.47 16.07
N LYS A 36 -23.70 -23.71 16.61
CA LYS A 36 -22.61 -24.22 17.46
C LYS A 36 -23.18 -25.01 18.65
N LYS A 37 -24.21 -24.48 19.30
CA LYS A 37 -24.92 -25.18 20.37
C LYS A 37 -25.54 -26.49 19.91
N GLN A 38 -26.26 -26.48 18.79
CA GLN A 38 -26.89 -27.69 18.26
C GLN A 38 -25.85 -28.78 17.96
N ILE A 39 -24.73 -28.44 17.33
CA ILE A 39 -23.65 -29.41 17.01
C ILE A 39 -23.06 -29.98 18.29
N LEU A 40 -22.66 -29.12 19.23
CA LEU A 40 -22.07 -29.54 20.50
C LEU A 40 -23.00 -30.46 21.29
N GLU A 41 -24.29 -30.13 21.37
CA GLU A 41 -25.26 -30.91 22.14
C GLU A 41 -25.68 -32.21 21.44
N ARG A 42 -25.90 -32.19 20.12
CA ARG A 42 -26.48 -33.33 19.39
C ARG A 42 -25.45 -34.30 18.85
N GLU A 43 -24.29 -33.83 18.40
CA GLU A 43 -23.27 -34.66 17.76
C GLU A 43 -22.19 -35.10 18.76
N TYR A 44 -21.90 -34.27 19.77
CA TYR A 44 -20.83 -34.52 20.73
C TYR A 44 -21.29 -34.69 22.18
N ASN A 45 -22.60 -34.58 22.44
CA ASN A 45 -23.19 -34.70 23.77
C ASN A 45 -22.58 -33.74 24.81
N ILE A 46 -22.15 -32.55 24.37
CA ILE A 46 -21.59 -31.50 25.22
C ILE A 46 -22.71 -30.49 25.53
N PRO A 47 -23.28 -30.50 26.76
CA PRO A 47 -24.37 -29.60 27.12
C PRO A 47 -23.86 -28.16 27.21
N MET A 48 -24.60 -27.21 26.64
CA MET A 48 -24.26 -25.80 26.75
C MET A 48 -25.16 -25.11 27.79
N THR A 49 -24.58 -24.80 28.94
CA THR A 49 -25.31 -24.06 29.99
C THR A 49 -25.47 -22.59 29.63
N VAL A 50 -26.34 -21.89 30.37
CA VAL A 50 -26.56 -20.45 30.20
C VAL A 50 -25.28 -19.66 30.48
N GLU A 51 -24.51 -20.07 31.49
CA GLU A 51 -23.23 -19.48 31.88
C GLU A 51 -22.20 -19.68 30.76
N MET A 52 -22.06 -20.91 30.24
CA MET A 52 -21.14 -21.20 29.14
C MET A 52 -21.47 -20.38 27.89
N LYS A 53 -22.76 -20.23 27.55
CA LYS A 53 -23.19 -19.39 26.43
C LYS A 53 -22.80 -17.92 26.66
N LYS A 54 -23.04 -17.39 27.86
CA LYS A 54 -22.71 -16.00 28.22
C LYS A 54 -21.20 -15.73 28.18
N GLU A 55 -20.39 -16.67 28.66
CA GLU A 55 -18.92 -16.57 28.61
C GLU A 55 -18.41 -16.60 27.18
N ALA A 56 -18.93 -17.51 26.34
CA ALA A 56 -18.58 -17.59 24.93
C ALA A 56 -18.95 -16.30 24.16
N GLU A 57 -20.14 -15.75 24.40
CA GLU A 57 -20.57 -14.46 23.84
C GLU A 57 -19.66 -13.32 24.28
N THR A 58 -19.26 -13.29 25.56
CA THR A 58 -18.34 -12.28 26.10
C THR A 58 -16.97 -12.36 25.44
N MET A 59 -16.40 -13.56 25.31
CA MET A 59 -15.11 -13.77 24.65
C MET A 59 -15.16 -13.38 23.17
N CYS A 60 -16.22 -13.78 22.45
CA CYS A 60 -16.42 -13.36 21.07
C CYS A 60 -16.51 -11.83 20.96
N GLY A 61 -17.23 -11.18 21.88
CA GLY A 61 -17.31 -9.72 21.96
C GLY A 61 -15.95 -9.05 22.15
N ILE A 62 -15.13 -9.58 23.06
CA ILE A 62 -13.75 -9.11 23.29
C ILE A 62 -12.91 -9.29 22.01
N GLY A 63 -12.96 -10.47 21.39
CA GLY A 63 -12.24 -10.76 20.14
C GLY A 63 -12.59 -9.79 19.02
N HIS A 64 -13.88 -9.55 18.80
CA HIS A 64 -14.35 -8.56 17.83
C HIS A 64 -13.90 -7.13 18.19
N ALA A 65 -13.94 -6.74 19.46
CA ALA A 65 -13.50 -5.40 19.89
C ALA A 65 -12.00 -5.19 19.64
N ILE A 66 -11.17 -6.19 19.94
CA ILE A 66 -9.72 -6.16 19.67
C ILE A 66 -9.47 -6.10 18.17
N ALA A 67 -10.13 -6.97 17.39
CA ALA A 67 -9.98 -7.01 15.94
C ALA A 67 -10.33 -5.67 15.29
N ARG A 68 -11.47 -5.06 15.66
CA ARG A 68 -11.88 -3.73 15.17
C ARG A 68 -10.87 -2.65 15.54
N LYS A 69 -10.43 -2.60 16.80
CA LYS A 69 -9.45 -1.60 17.27
C LYS A 69 -8.12 -1.73 16.54
N ASN A 70 -7.66 -2.95 16.29
CA ASN A 70 -6.40 -3.20 15.58
C ASN A 70 -6.54 -2.88 14.09
N LEU A 71 -7.66 -3.23 13.46
CA LEU A 71 -7.93 -2.88 12.07
C LEU A 71 -7.96 -1.37 11.88
N GLU A 72 -8.68 -0.64 12.74
CA GLU A 72 -8.75 0.82 12.71
C GLU A 72 -7.37 1.47 12.89
N LYS A 73 -6.58 1.00 13.86
CA LYS A 73 -5.20 1.46 14.06
C LYS A 73 -4.32 1.16 12.84
N GLY A 74 -4.41 -0.05 12.29
CA GLY A 74 -3.67 -0.46 11.11
C GLY A 74 -3.99 0.39 9.89
N MET A 75 -5.28 0.66 9.64
CA MET A 75 -5.73 1.54 8.57
C MET A 75 -5.22 2.97 8.75
N LYS A 76 -5.35 3.55 9.95
CA LYS A 76 -4.85 4.90 10.25
C LYS A 76 -3.34 5.00 10.05
N GLN A 77 -2.58 4.04 10.57
CA GLN A 77 -1.13 4.01 10.40
C GLN A 77 -0.72 3.83 8.94
N GLY A 78 -1.40 2.96 8.21
CA GLY A 78 -1.17 2.74 6.78
C GLY A 78 -1.41 4.01 5.96
N LEU A 79 -2.52 4.70 6.22
CA LEU A 79 -2.86 5.96 5.54
C LEU A 79 -1.83 7.06 5.83
N VAL A 80 -1.45 7.26 7.09
CA VAL A 80 -0.45 8.28 7.47
C VAL A 80 0.89 8.00 6.80
N LYS A 81 1.38 6.76 6.87
CA LYS A 81 2.65 6.37 6.24
C LYS A 81 2.59 6.53 4.72
N GLY A 82 1.48 6.14 4.10
CA GLY A 82 1.29 6.29 2.66
C GLY A 82 1.31 7.75 2.21
N LEU A 83 0.59 8.62 2.91
CA LEU A 83 0.58 10.06 2.62
C LEU A 83 1.94 10.72 2.84
N GLU A 84 2.63 10.38 3.94
CA GLU A 84 3.94 10.94 4.23
C GLU A 84 4.97 10.54 3.17
N LYS A 85 5.00 9.24 2.81
CA LYS A 85 5.89 8.71 1.78
C LYS A 85 5.60 9.36 0.42
N GLY A 86 4.33 9.37 -0.02
CA GLY A 86 3.95 9.97 -1.29
C GLY A 86 4.27 11.46 -1.36
N ARG A 87 4.10 12.20 -0.26
CA ARG A 87 4.48 13.62 -0.18
C ARG A 87 5.98 13.83 -0.29
N LEU A 88 6.80 12.98 0.35
CA LEU A 88 8.26 13.08 0.29
C LEU A 88 8.78 12.75 -1.11
N GLU A 89 8.31 11.66 -1.70
CA GLU A 89 8.67 11.23 -3.05
C GLU A 89 8.28 12.29 -4.08
N GLY A 90 7.01 12.74 -4.07
CA GLY A 90 6.56 13.78 -5.01
C GLY A 90 7.29 15.11 -4.86
N LYS A 91 7.66 15.50 -3.62
CA LYS A 91 8.50 16.71 -3.42
C LYS A 91 9.92 16.54 -3.95
N GLN A 92 10.49 15.35 -3.85
CA GLN A 92 11.84 15.08 -4.32
C GLN A 92 11.88 15.03 -5.85
N GLU A 93 10.94 14.30 -6.45
CA GLU A 93 10.78 14.18 -7.90
C GLU A 93 10.53 15.56 -8.54
N GLY A 94 9.51 16.29 -8.07
CA GLY A 94 9.21 17.61 -8.61
C GLY A 94 10.35 18.64 -8.41
N ARG A 95 11.16 18.50 -7.35
CA ARG A 95 12.37 19.33 -7.19
C ARG A 95 13.45 18.97 -8.20
N LEU A 96 13.64 17.68 -8.50
CA LEU A 96 14.64 17.22 -9.46
C LEU A 96 14.25 17.63 -10.87
N GLU A 97 12.99 17.40 -11.26
CA GLU A 97 12.44 17.80 -12.56
C GLU A 97 12.52 19.30 -12.74
N GLY A 98 11.95 20.09 -11.82
CA GLY A 98 11.98 21.55 -11.93
C GLY A 98 13.40 22.15 -11.95
N ARG A 99 14.38 21.50 -11.29
CA ARG A 99 15.79 21.91 -11.37
C ARG A 99 16.41 21.55 -12.73
N GLN A 100 16.03 20.43 -13.34
CA GLN A 100 16.53 20.05 -14.66
C GLN A 100 15.93 20.96 -15.74
N GLU A 101 14.61 21.16 -15.71
CA GLU A 101 13.89 22.06 -16.62
C GLU A 101 14.43 23.48 -16.51
N GLY A 102 14.53 24.05 -15.30
CA GLY A 102 15.05 25.40 -15.12
C GLY A 102 16.50 25.58 -15.62
N ARG A 103 17.36 24.58 -15.48
CA ARG A 103 18.73 24.63 -16.07
C ARG A 103 18.72 24.52 -17.58
N GLN A 104 17.79 23.75 -18.14
CA GLN A 104 17.66 23.61 -19.59
C GLN A 104 17.13 24.91 -20.20
N GLU A 105 16.08 25.49 -19.61
CA GLU A 105 15.53 26.79 -19.99
C GLU A 105 16.57 27.91 -19.90
N GLU A 106 17.38 27.94 -18.82
CA GLU A 106 18.46 28.92 -18.67
C GLU A 106 19.51 28.76 -19.78
N ARG A 107 19.92 27.53 -20.11
CA ARG A 107 20.88 27.25 -21.19
C ARG A 107 20.35 27.70 -22.55
N GLU A 108 19.09 27.39 -22.83
CA GLU A 108 18.43 27.78 -24.09
C GLU A 108 18.26 29.29 -24.18
N SER A 109 17.85 29.96 -23.09
CA SER A 109 17.75 31.41 -23.00
C SER A 109 19.10 32.10 -23.27
N ASN A 110 20.19 31.56 -22.71
CA ASN A 110 21.54 32.05 -22.98
C ASN A 110 21.93 31.92 -24.45
N ILE A 111 21.60 30.80 -25.10
CA ILE A 111 21.83 30.61 -26.55
C ILE A 111 21.04 31.62 -27.38
N VAL A 112 19.76 31.82 -27.04
CA VAL A 112 18.89 32.79 -27.71
C VAL A 112 19.44 34.21 -27.55
N ALA A 113 19.96 34.57 -26.38
CA ALA A 113 20.63 35.86 -26.15
C ALA A 113 21.89 35.99 -27.03
N MET A 114 22.73 34.96 -27.11
CA MET A 114 23.92 34.97 -27.98
C MET A 114 23.56 35.15 -29.47
N LEU A 115 22.47 34.52 -29.93
CA LEU A 115 21.98 34.68 -31.30
C LEU A 115 21.48 36.11 -31.57
N LYS A 116 20.79 36.73 -30.61
CA LYS A 116 20.35 38.14 -30.71
C LYS A 116 21.54 39.11 -30.82
N GLU A 117 22.62 38.81 -30.12
CA GLU A 117 23.91 39.54 -30.22
C GLU A 117 24.71 39.19 -31.50
N LYS A 118 24.12 38.42 -32.43
CA LYS A 118 24.70 38.01 -33.71
C LYS A 118 26.02 37.24 -33.58
N ILE A 119 26.22 36.52 -32.47
CA ILE A 119 27.37 35.64 -32.29
C ILE A 119 27.25 34.47 -33.29
N PRO A 120 28.31 34.11 -34.05
CA PRO A 120 28.26 33.02 -35.01
C PRO A 120 27.90 31.66 -34.37
N MET A 121 27.08 30.86 -35.05
CA MET A 121 26.57 29.58 -34.54
C MET A 121 27.68 28.60 -34.18
N GLU A 122 28.78 28.58 -34.92
CA GLU A 122 29.97 27.75 -34.66
C GLU A 122 30.63 28.14 -33.33
N THR A 123 30.62 29.43 -33.00
CA THR A 123 31.14 29.93 -31.72
C THR A 123 30.21 29.54 -30.57
N ILE A 124 28.90 29.70 -30.74
CA ILE A 124 27.90 29.27 -29.75
C ILE A 124 28.02 27.76 -29.50
N SER A 125 28.09 26.95 -30.56
CA SER A 125 28.23 25.50 -30.47
C SER A 125 29.45 25.08 -29.67
N ARG A 126 30.60 25.72 -29.91
CA ARG A 126 31.84 25.45 -29.17
C ARG A 126 31.76 25.81 -27.68
N ILE A 127 31.04 26.88 -27.33
CA ILE A 127 30.95 27.39 -25.94
C ILE A 127 29.87 26.65 -25.14
N THR A 128 28.69 26.41 -25.73
CA THR A 128 27.54 25.83 -25.03
C THR A 128 27.43 24.32 -25.18
N HIS A 129 28.24 23.73 -26.06
CA HIS A 129 28.21 22.33 -26.46
C HIS A 129 26.90 21.87 -27.10
N TYR A 130 26.10 22.81 -27.61
CA TYR A 130 24.94 22.49 -28.44
C TYR A 130 25.40 22.19 -29.87
N SER A 131 24.76 21.24 -30.52
CA SER A 131 24.93 21.03 -31.96
C SER A 131 24.40 22.20 -32.76
N LEU A 132 24.95 22.41 -33.95
CA LEU A 132 24.46 23.43 -34.90
C LEU A 132 22.96 23.23 -35.20
N ASP A 133 22.50 21.98 -35.32
CA ASP A 133 21.09 21.66 -35.54
C ASP A 133 20.19 22.10 -34.38
N GLN A 134 20.64 21.90 -33.13
CA GLN A 134 19.88 22.34 -31.95
C GLN A 134 19.81 23.87 -31.88
N ILE A 135 20.94 24.55 -32.13
CA ILE A 135 21.00 26.03 -32.16
C ILE A 135 20.10 26.57 -33.28
N GLN A 136 20.13 25.95 -34.46
CA GLN A 136 19.30 26.36 -35.58
C GLN A 136 17.80 26.15 -35.31
N LYS A 137 17.41 25.05 -34.66
CA LYS A 137 16.03 24.84 -34.21
C LYS A 137 15.58 25.91 -33.22
N LEU A 138 16.40 26.21 -32.21
CA LEU A 138 16.15 27.28 -31.24
C LEU A 138 16.03 28.65 -31.92
N GLY A 139 16.95 28.99 -32.82
CA GLY A 139 16.90 30.25 -33.56
C GLY A 139 15.65 30.40 -34.42
N LYS A 140 15.24 29.34 -35.14
CA LYS A 140 13.99 29.33 -35.93
C LYS A 140 12.75 29.45 -35.06
N LEU A 141 12.71 28.73 -33.93
CA LEU A 141 11.60 28.78 -32.98
C LEU A 141 11.37 30.20 -32.45
N HIS A 142 12.45 30.96 -32.24
CA HIS A 142 12.42 32.34 -31.76
C HIS A 142 12.48 33.41 -32.87
N GLY A 143 12.44 33.03 -34.15
CA GLY A 143 12.44 33.96 -35.29
C GLY A 143 13.74 34.74 -35.51
N LEU A 144 14.87 34.19 -35.07
CA LEU A 144 16.20 34.81 -35.16
C LEU A 144 17.05 34.30 -36.35
N LEU A 145 16.64 33.19 -36.96
CA LEU A 145 17.32 32.49 -38.07
C LEU A 145 16.32 31.94 -39.08
#